data_AF-A0A968J823-F1
#
_entry.id   AF-A0A968J823-F1
#
_cell.length_a   1.000
_cell.length_b   1.000
_cell.length_c   1.000
_cell.angle_alpha   90.00
_cell.angle_beta   90.00
_cell.angle_gamma   90.00
#
_symmetry.space_group_name_H-M   'P 1'
#
loop_
_entity.id
_entity.type
_entity.pdbx_description
1 polymer ?
#
loop_
_entity_poly.entity_id
_entity_poly.type
_entity_poly.pdbx_seq_one_letter_code
_entity_poly.pdbx_strand_id
1 'polypeptide(L)' 'MSFEDSINIVRENKADDKYLSIALASNIAKVQRDRLMQRLDKEFPEYNWSTNKGYGTAMHRKRIRKKPL' A
#
# COMPACT_ATOMS: atom_id res chain seq x y z
N MET A 1 -24.73 0.66 24.82
CA MET A 1 -24.64 -0.24 23.67
C MET A 1 -24.03 0.57 22.56
N SER A 2 -22.73 0.42 22.32
CA SER A 2 -22.04 1.23 21.32
C SER A 2 -22.29 0.63 19.95
N PHE A 3 -22.26 1.45 18.90
CA PHE A 3 -22.64 1.05 17.54
C PHE A 3 -21.75 -0.11 17.02
N GLU A 4 -20.54 -0.23 17.56
CA GLU A 4 -19.58 -1.28 17.25
C GLU A 4 -20.06 -2.68 17.65
N ASP A 5 -20.93 -2.81 18.65
CA ASP A 5 -21.45 -4.10 19.13
C ASP A 5 -22.45 -4.75 18.15
N SER A 6 -22.90 -4.01 17.12
CA SER A 6 -23.93 -4.47 16.16
C SER A 6 -23.37 -5.02 14.84
N ILE A 7 -22.06 -4.92 14.62
CA ILE A 7 -21.42 -5.33 13.36
C ILE A 7 -20.68 -6.65 13.56
N ASN A 8 -21.13 -7.69 12.83
CA ASN A 8 -20.38 -8.95 12.78
C ASN A 8 -19.13 -8.78 11.89
N ILE A 9 -17.95 -8.76 12.52
CA ILE A 9 -16.67 -8.65 11.83
C ILE A 9 -16.09 -10.06 11.62
N VAL A 10 -16.02 -10.46 10.35
CA VAL A 10 -15.38 -11.72 9.94
C VAL A 10 -14.00 -11.41 9.36
N ARG A 11 -12.98 -12.18 9.78
CA ARG A 11 -11.60 -12.11 9.26
C ARG A 11 -11.29 -13.41 8.54
N GLU A 12 -10.87 -13.30 7.29
CA GLU A 12 -10.59 -14.47 6.46
C GLU A 12 -9.35 -14.24 5.58
N ASN A 13 -8.59 -15.31 5.37
CA ASN A 13 -7.43 -15.28 4.48
C ASN A 13 -7.86 -15.27 3.02
N LYS A 14 -7.21 -14.43 2.19
CA LYS A 14 -7.50 -14.27 0.75
C LYS A 14 -8.97 -13.93 0.47
N ALA A 15 -9.55 -13.07 1.30
CA ALA A 15 -10.96 -12.67 1.17
C ALA A 15 -11.22 -11.86 -0.12
N ASP A 16 -10.19 -11.24 -0.68
CA ASP A 16 -10.21 -10.60 -2.01
C ASP A 16 -10.43 -11.58 -3.15
N ASP A 17 -10.02 -12.84 -3.02
CA ASP A 17 -10.30 -13.89 -4.02
C ASP A 17 -11.74 -14.42 -3.93
N LYS A 18 -12.45 -14.14 -2.82
CA LYS A 18 -13.77 -14.72 -2.50
C LYS A 18 -14.92 -13.73 -2.58
N TYR A 19 -14.68 -12.47 -2.22
CA TYR A 19 -15.72 -11.46 -2.09
C TYR A 19 -15.42 -10.26 -2.99
N LEU A 20 -16.34 -9.97 -3.92
CA LEU A 20 -16.18 -8.89 -4.89
C LEU A 20 -15.98 -7.51 -4.23
N SER A 21 -16.68 -7.23 -3.14
CA SER A 21 -16.52 -5.97 -2.40
C SER A 21 -15.10 -5.80 -1.84
N ILE A 22 -14.50 -6.88 -1.35
CA ILE A 22 -13.12 -6.89 -0.82
C ILE A 22 -12.11 -6.75 -1.97
N ALA A 23 -12.35 -7.44 -3.09
CA ALA A 23 -11.54 -7.31 -4.30
C ALA A 23 -11.53 -5.87 -4.85
N LEU A 24 -12.69 -5.21 -4.88
CA LEU A 24 -12.81 -3.83 -5.32
C LEU A 24 -12.12 -2.87 -4.34
N ALA A 25 -12.27 -3.09 -3.03
CA ALA A 25 -11.59 -2.29 -2.02
C ALA A 25 -10.06 -2.41 -2.12
N SER A 26 -9.53 -3.63 -2.30
CA SER A 26 -8.09 -3.86 -2.44
C SER A 26 -7.53 -3.23 -3.72
N ASN A 27 -8.28 -3.28 -4.84
CA ASN A 27 -7.93 -2.60 -6.08
C ASN A 27 -7.87 -1.07 -5.92
N ILE A 28 -8.88 -0.46 -5.31
CA ILE A 28 -8.88 0.98 -5.04
C ILE A 28 -7.68 1.37 -4.18
N ALA A 29 -7.43 0.62 -3.09
CA ALA A 29 -6.29 0.86 -2.21
C ALA A 29 -4.95 0.77 -2.96
N LYS A 30 -4.78 -0.24 -3.82
CA LYS A 30 -3.56 -0.42 -4.63
C LYS A 30 -3.34 0.73 -5.59
N VAL A 31 -4.36 1.14 -6.33
CA VAL A 31 -4.27 2.25 -7.29
C VAL A 31 -3.92 3.56 -6.59
N GLN A 32 -4.57 3.86 -5.45
CA GLN A 32 -4.28 5.05 -4.66
C GLN A 32 -2.83 5.06 -4.16
N ARG A 33 -2.37 3.93 -3.61
CA ARG A 33 -0.99 3.78 -3.12
C ARG A 33 0.03 3.97 -4.25
N ASP A 34 -0.19 3.37 -5.42
CA ASP A 34 0.74 3.47 -6.53
C ASP A 34 0.86 4.90 -7.08
N ARG A 35 -0.26 5.64 -7.12
CA ARG A 35 -0.29 7.06 -7.49
C ARG A 35 0.44 7.92 -6.46
N LEU A 36 0.28 7.64 -5.17
CA LEU A 36 1.02 8.31 -4.11
C LEU A 36 2.52 8.09 -4.28
N MET A 37 2.96 6.86 -4.52
CA MET A 37 4.38 6.54 -4.73
C MET A 37 4.96 7.25 -5.95
N GLN A 38 4.18 7.40 -7.04
CA GLN A 38 4.60 8.19 -8.20
C GLN A 38 4.72 9.69 -7.88
N ARG A 39 3.83 10.23 -7.05
CA ARG A 39 3.90 11.64 -6.63
C ARG A 39 5.12 11.90 -5.77
N LEU A 40 5.33 11.04 -4.77
CA LEU A 40 6.48 11.14 -3.87
C LEU A 40 7.80 10.96 -4.61
N ASP A 41 7.84 10.15 -5.67
CA ASP A 41 9.04 10.01 -6.50
C ASP A 41 9.47 11.31 -7.19
N LYS A 42 8.51 12.21 -7.49
CA LYS A 42 8.82 13.54 -8.05
C LYS A 42 9.43 14.46 -7.01
N GLU A 43 9.03 14.31 -5.75
CA GLU A 43 9.52 15.12 -4.63
C GLU A 43 10.83 14.57 -4.06
N PHE A 44 10.99 13.25 -4.06
CA PHE A 44 12.15 12.53 -3.53
C PHE A 44 12.70 11.49 -4.52
N PRO A 45 13.22 11.93 -5.68
CA PRO A 45 13.69 11.05 -6.76
C PRO A 45 14.84 10.12 -6.34
N GLU A 46 15.56 10.45 -5.27
CA GLU A 46 16.60 9.62 -4.66
C GLU A 46 16.08 8.25 -4.21
N TYR A 47 14.79 8.08 -3.93
CA TYR A 47 14.25 6.81 -3.40
C TYR A 47 13.69 5.88 -4.48
N ASN A 48 13.43 6.38 -5.70
CA ASN A 48 12.86 5.63 -6.84
C ASN A 48 11.52 4.93 -6.52
N TRP A 49 10.66 5.59 -5.75
CA TRP A 49 9.37 5.06 -5.33
C TRP A 49 8.43 4.80 -6.50
N SER A 50 8.60 5.46 -7.65
CA SER A 50 7.85 5.15 -8.87
C SER A 50 8.04 3.70 -9.32
N THR A 51 9.22 3.12 -9.08
CA THR A 51 9.56 1.75 -9.45
C THR A 51 9.33 0.78 -8.30
N ASN A 52 9.87 1.07 -7.11
CA ASN A 52 9.82 0.11 -6.00
C ASN A 52 8.55 0.22 -5.15
N LYS A 53 7.72 1.25 -5.33
CA LYS A 53 6.48 1.48 -4.56
C LYS A 53 6.66 1.45 -3.04
N GLY A 54 7.83 1.83 -2.54
CA GLY A 54 8.19 1.78 -1.12
C GLY A 54 8.58 0.39 -0.60
N TYR A 55 8.58 -0.65 -1.44
CA TYR A 55 9.11 -1.95 -1.04
C TYR A 55 10.62 -1.87 -0.85
N GLY A 56 11.11 -2.52 0.20
CA GLY A 56 12.52 -2.63 0.54
C GLY A 56 13.34 -3.49 -0.43
N THR A 57 13.24 -3.24 -1.74
CA THR A 57 14.06 -3.88 -2.78
C THR A 57 15.55 -3.61 -2.54
N ALA A 58 16.43 -4.42 -3.12
CA ALA A 58 17.89 -4.20 -3.02
C ALA A 58 18.29 -2.77 -3.45
N MET A 59 17.66 -2.25 -4.51
CA MET A 59 17.84 -0.88 -4.98
C MET A 59 17.37 0.15 -3.96
N HIS A 60 16.17 -0.04 -3.38
CA HIS A 60 15.61 0.91 -2.41
C HIS A 60 16.46 0.98 -1.14
N ARG A 61 16.87 -0.19 -0.60
CA ARG A 61 17.79 -0.26 0.56
C ARG A 61 19.12 0.44 0.29
N LYS A 62 19.69 0.26 -0.92
CA LYS A 62 20.92 0.95 -1.34
C LYS A 62 20.73 2.47 -1.37
N ARG A 63 19.57 2.95 -1.81
CA ARG A 63 19.22 4.38 -1.86
C ARG A 63 19.05 4.97 -0.46
N ILE A 64 18.32 4.30 0.44
CA ILE A 64 18.20 4.71 1.86
C ILE A 64 19.57 4.78 2.54
N ARG A 65 20.47 3.82 2.29
CA ARG A 65 21.83 3.87 2.87
C ARG A 65 22.64 5.06 2.35
N LYS A 66 22.39 5.51 1.13
CA LYS A 66 23.08 6.68 0.53
C LYS A 66 22.51 8.00 1.03
N LYS A 67 21.19 8.07 1.22
CA LYS A 67 20.49 9.22 1.79
C LYS A 67 19.51 8.69 2.84
N PRO A 68 19.93 8.64 4.12
CA PRO A 68 19.04 8.30 5.22
C PRO A 68 17.93 9.36 5.30
N LEU A 69 16.75 8.94 5.74
CA LEU A 69 15.65 9.85 6.07
C LEU A 69 16.00 10.74 7.25
#